data_AF-A0A0C2IJ51-F1
#
_entry.id   AF-A0A0C2IJ51-F1
#
_cell.length_a   1.000
_cell.length_b   1.000
_cell.length_c   1.000
_cell.angle_alpha   90.00
_cell.angle_beta   90.00
_cell.angle_gamma   90.00
#
_symmetry.space_group_name_H-M   'P 1'
#
loop_
_entity.id
_entity.type
_entity.pdbx_description
1 polymer ?
#
loop_
_entity_poly.entity_id
_entity_poly.type
_entity_poly.pdbx_seq_one_letter_code
_entity_poly.pdbx_strand_id
1 'polypeptide(L)'
;MHISKEHRKKIYECLFTDGVLVGHRSTSAPDHMYIEGVSNLKVLHLMRSLKSKKMITEKYSWNHHYWTLTDTGIEFLRSQLKLPGNCIPATLKRPERPSRNEQSPKKGDAESAPQPVAVQE
;
A
#
# COMPACT_ATOMS: atom_id res chain seq x y z
N MET A 1 22.28 13.64 -12.90
CA MET A 1 22.09 12.32 -13.52
C MET A 1 21.03 12.44 -14.60
N HIS A 2 21.35 12.05 -15.83
CA HIS A 2 20.37 12.01 -16.91
C HIS A 2 19.52 10.74 -16.80
N ILE A 3 18.19 10.89 -16.77
CA ILE A 3 17.23 9.79 -16.68
C ILE A 3 16.23 10.00 -17.81
N SER A 4 16.11 9.02 -18.72
CA SER A 4 15.16 9.06 -19.82
C SER A 4 13.73 9.28 -19.30
N LYS A 5 12.92 10.01 -20.06
CA LYS A 5 11.54 10.33 -19.68
C LYS A 5 10.71 9.07 -19.45
N GLU A 6 10.95 8.02 -20.24
CA GLU A 6 10.28 6.71 -20.13
C GLU A 6 10.58 6.02 -18.80
N HIS A 7 11.87 5.89 -18.43
CA HIS A 7 12.26 5.31 -17.14
C HIS A 7 11.69 6.11 -15.97
N ARG A 8 11.67 7.45 -16.07
CA ARG A 8 11.09 8.30 -15.04
C ARG A 8 9.58 8.05 -14.89
N LYS A 9 8.84 7.94 -16.01
CA LYS A 9 7.41 7.66 -16.01
C LYS A 9 7.12 6.30 -15.36
N LYS A 10 7.86 5.24 -15.74
CA LYS A 10 7.75 3.91 -15.12
C LYS A 10 7.93 3.93 -13.61
N ILE A 11 8.96 4.61 -13.11
CA ILE A 11 9.21 4.71 -11.67
C ILE A 11 8.06 5.44 -10.96
N TYR A 12 7.54 6.49 -11.56
CA TYR A 12 6.41 7.23 -11.00
C TYR A 12 5.11 6.42 -11.01
N GLU A 13 4.85 5.63 -12.06
CA GLU A 13 3.69 4.74 -12.15
C GLU A 13 3.72 3.67 -11.05
N CYS A 14 4.87 3.02 -10.86
CA CYS A 14 5.07 2.05 -9.77
C CYS A 14 4.88 2.71 -8.38
N LEU A 15 5.55 3.85 -8.14
CA LEU A 15 5.43 4.58 -6.87
C LEU A 15 3.99 5.04 -6.59
N PHE A 16 3.24 5.45 -7.61
CA PHE A 16 1.87 5.91 -7.45
C PHE A 16 0.88 4.76 -7.23
N THR A 17 1.10 3.61 -7.86
CA THR A 17 0.24 2.42 -7.71
C THR A 17 0.33 1.88 -6.29
N ASP A 18 1.55 1.64 -5.81
CA ASP A 18 1.79 1.02 -4.52
C ASP A 18 1.79 2.03 -3.36
N GLY A 19 2.16 3.29 -3.63
CA GLY A 19 2.31 4.35 -2.62
C GLY A 19 3.58 4.22 -1.76
N VAL A 20 4.33 3.13 -1.91
CA VAL A 20 5.57 2.82 -1.19
C VAL A 20 6.56 2.21 -2.18
N LEU A 21 7.84 2.52 -2.04
CA LEU A 21 8.91 1.88 -2.80
C LEU A 21 10.08 1.53 -1.89
N VAL A 22 10.69 0.37 -2.13
CA VAL A 22 11.86 -0.10 -1.36
C VAL A 22 13.03 -0.32 -2.29
N GLY A 23 14.17 0.30 -1.99
CA GLY A 23 15.40 0.15 -2.78
C GLY A 23 16.60 -0.25 -1.94
N HIS A 24 17.35 -1.25 -2.39
CA HIS A 24 18.65 -1.58 -1.79
C HIS A 24 19.68 -0.50 -2.16
N ARG A 25 20.63 -0.20 -1.26
CA ARG A 25 21.67 0.81 -1.49
C ARG A 25 22.64 0.48 -2.62
N SER A 26 22.76 -0.80 -3.02
CA SER A 26 23.74 -1.21 -4.02
C SER A 26 23.55 -0.52 -5.37
N THR A 27 24.58 0.19 -5.83
CA THR A 27 24.58 0.96 -7.08
C THR A 27 24.89 0.11 -8.31
N SER A 28 25.40 -1.11 -8.12
CA SER A 28 25.86 -1.99 -9.20
C SER A 28 24.74 -2.86 -9.80
N ALA A 29 23.57 -2.92 -9.15
CA ALA A 29 22.47 -3.75 -9.63
C ALA A 29 21.92 -3.22 -10.98
N PRO A 30 21.92 -4.05 -12.04
CA PRO A 30 21.52 -3.63 -13.38
C PRO A 30 20.03 -3.30 -13.48
N ASP A 31 19.20 -4.00 -12.69
CA ASP A 31 17.75 -3.84 -12.61
C ASP A 31 17.28 -3.71 -11.16
N HIS A 32 16.12 -3.05 -10.99
CA HIS A 32 15.44 -2.93 -9.72
C HIS A 32 14.43 -4.07 -9.54
N MET A 33 14.27 -4.57 -8.31
CA MET A 33 13.48 -5.76 -7.97
C MET A 33 12.02 -5.68 -8.44
N TYR A 34 11.42 -4.49 -8.36
CA TYR A 34 10.00 -4.25 -8.67
C TYR A 34 9.79 -3.55 -10.02
N ILE A 35 10.86 -3.09 -10.69
CA ILE A 35 10.75 -2.27 -11.91
C ILE A 35 11.68 -2.85 -12.97
N GLU A 36 11.10 -3.55 -13.93
CA GLU A 36 11.82 -4.15 -15.04
C GLU A 36 12.36 -3.08 -16.01
N GLY A 37 13.64 -3.23 -16.38
CA GLY A 37 14.34 -2.37 -17.33
C GLY A 37 14.80 -1.02 -16.76
N VAL A 38 14.74 -0.83 -15.44
CA VAL A 38 15.23 0.39 -14.78
C VAL A 38 16.33 0.04 -13.78
N SER A 39 17.52 0.58 -14.03
CA SER A 39 18.66 0.39 -13.14
C SER A 39 18.46 1.03 -11.77
N ASN A 40 18.91 0.33 -10.72
CA ASN A 40 18.73 0.76 -9.34
C ASN A 40 19.36 2.14 -9.06
N LEU A 41 20.49 2.44 -9.69
CA LEU A 41 21.13 3.75 -9.59
C LEU A 41 20.21 4.91 -10.00
N LYS A 42 19.42 4.72 -11.08
CA LYS A 42 18.46 5.72 -11.57
C LYS A 42 17.33 5.93 -10.56
N VAL A 43 16.84 4.84 -9.95
CA VAL A 43 15.82 4.88 -8.90
C VAL A 43 16.33 5.65 -7.69
N LEU A 44 17.51 5.31 -7.15
CA LEU A 44 18.09 5.99 -6.00
C LEU A 44 18.25 7.50 -6.22
N HIS A 45 18.76 7.91 -7.38
CA HIS A 45 18.94 9.32 -7.71
C HIS A 45 17.61 10.06 -7.89
N LEU A 46 16.61 9.40 -8.48
CA LEU A 46 15.28 9.99 -8.63
C LEU A 46 14.60 10.17 -7.28
N MET A 47 14.65 9.15 -6.41
CA MET A 47 14.10 9.22 -5.06
C MET A 47 14.80 10.29 -4.22
N ARG A 48 16.13 10.42 -4.33
CA ARG A 48 16.88 11.52 -3.69
C ARG A 48 16.37 12.90 -4.13
N SER A 49 16.06 13.07 -5.42
CA SER A 49 15.49 14.32 -5.94
C SER A 49 14.07 14.59 -5.41
N LEU A 50 13.23 13.56 -5.32
CA LEU A 50 11.88 13.68 -4.76
C LEU A 50 11.90 14.02 -3.27
N LYS A 51 12.82 13.40 -2.51
CA LYS A 51 13.02 13.65 -1.08
C LYS A 51 13.39 15.11 -0.82
N SER A 52 14.32 15.66 -1.60
CA SER A 52 14.73 17.08 -1.49
C SER A 52 13.56 18.06 -1.63
N LYS A 53 12.50 17.65 -2.32
CA LYS A 53 11.29 18.44 -2.56
C LYS A 53 10.16 18.11 -1.59
N LYS A 54 10.41 17.31 -0.55
CA LYS A 54 9.43 16.88 0.48
C LYS A 54 8.20 16.14 -0.07
N MET A 55 8.34 15.52 -1.25
CA MET A 55 7.27 14.72 -1.87
C MET A 55 7.25 13.28 -1.38
N ILE A 56 8.33 12.83 -0.76
CA ILE A 56 8.44 11.50 -0.15
C ILE A 56 9.12 11.62 1.21
N THR A 57 8.78 10.70 2.09
CA THR A 57 9.48 10.46 3.35
C THR A 57 10.38 9.25 3.18
N GLU A 58 11.62 9.35 3.66
CA GLU A 58 12.62 8.27 3.58
C GLU A 58 12.95 7.75 4.98
N LYS A 59 12.97 6.43 5.13
CA LYS A 59 13.58 5.73 6.26
C LYS A 59 14.67 4.81 5.74
N TYR A 60 15.87 4.88 6.32
CA TYR A 60 16.98 4.02 5.92
C TYR A 60 17.28 3.00 7.02
N SER A 61 17.27 1.72 6.68
CA SER A 61 17.53 0.64 7.64
C SER A 61 18.06 -0.59 6.91
N TRP A 62 19.04 -1.29 7.50
CA TRP A 62 19.57 -2.56 6.96
C TRP A 62 20.10 -2.47 5.51
N ASN A 63 20.70 -1.34 5.12
CA ASN A 63 21.13 -1.11 3.73
C ASN A 63 19.99 -0.97 2.71
N HIS A 64 18.76 -0.78 3.18
CA HIS A 64 17.57 -0.52 2.38
C HIS A 64 17.01 0.86 2.66
N HIS A 65 16.57 1.51 1.60
CA HIS A 65 15.80 2.74 1.62
C HIS A 65 14.32 2.38 1.51
N TYR A 66 13.54 2.84 2.46
CA TYR A 66 12.08 2.74 2.49
C TYR A 66 11.54 4.13 2.19
N TRP A 67 10.89 4.28 1.04
CA TRP A 67 10.26 5.54 0.63
C TRP A 67 8.76 5.41 0.70
N THR A 68 8.14 6.38 1.39
CA THR A 68 6.69 6.48 1.52
C THR A 68 6.23 7.79 0.90
N LEU A 69 5.18 7.74 0.09
CA LEU A 69 4.63 8.92 -0.57
C LEU A 69 3.87 9.81 0.44
N THR A 70 4.04 11.13 0.34
CA THR A 70 3.28 12.13 1.13
C THR A 70 2.14 12.72 0.31
N ASP A 71 1.20 13.42 0.94
CA ASP A 71 0.06 14.07 0.24
C ASP A 71 0.52 15.03 -0.87
N THR A 72 1.55 15.83 -0.61
CA THR A 72 2.16 16.72 -1.63
C THR A 72 2.77 15.92 -2.79
N GLY A 73 3.33 14.75 -2.51
CA GLY A 73 3.86 13.86 -3.53
C GLY A 73 2.76 13.26 -4.42
N ILE A 74 1.60 12.94 -3.85
CA ILE A 74 0.44 12.43 -4.59
C ILE A 74 -0.03 13.47 -5.62
N GLU A 75 -0.16 14.74 -5.22
CA GLU A 75 -0.56 15.83 -6.12
C GLU A 75 0.45 16.06 -7.25
N PHE A 76 1.74 16.04 -6.92
CA PHE A 76 2.79 16.18 -7.92
C PHE A 76 2.75 15.05 -8.96
N LEU A 77 2.63 13.80 -8.51
CA LEU A 77 2.58 12.64 -9.40
C LEU A 77 1.33 12.67 -10.29
N ARG A 78 0.17 13.13 -9.77
CA ARG A 78 -1.04 13.35 -10.58
C ARG A 78 -0.79 14.33 -11.72
N SER A 79 -0.15 15.47 -11.44
CA SER A 79 0.21 16.47 -12.46
C SER A 79 1.18 15.92 -13.50
N GLN A 80 2.19 15.15 -13.07
CA GLN A 80 3.19 14.59 -13.97
C GLN A 80 2.64 13.48 -14.87
N LEU A 81 1.77 12.61 -14.35
CA LEU A 81 1.21 11.48 -15.09
C LEU A 81 -0.06 11.87 -15.88
N LYS A 82 -0.61 13.06 -15.63
CA LYS A 82 -1.88 13.54 -16.22
C LYS A 82 -3.04 12.58 -15.95
N LEU A 83 -3.08 12.00 -14.75
CA LEU A 83 -4.15 11.11 -14.31
C LEU A 83 -5.32 11.95 -13.78
N PRO A 84 -6.58 11.52 -13.98
CA PRO A 84 -7.73 12.16 -13.34
C PRO A 84 -7.63 12.05 -11.81
N GLY A 85 -8.09 13.08 -11.10
CA GLY A 85 -7.93 13.22 -9.64
C GLY A 85 -8.61 12.14 -8.78
N ASN A 86 -9.33 11.18 -9.37
CA ASN A 86 -9.96 10.08 -8.65
C ASN A 86 -8.98 8.95 -8.29
N CYS A 87 -7.81 8.88 -8.95
CA CYS A 87 -6.89 7.78 -8.72
C CYS A 87 -6.13 8.06 -7.42
N ILE A 88 -6.24 7.11 -6.52
CA ILE A 88 -5.71 7.16 -5.16
C ILE A 88 -4.75 5.97 -5.03
N PRO A 89 -3.54 6.17 -4.47
CA PRO A 89 -2.60 5.08 -4.23
C PRO A 89 -3.21 3.98 -3.36
N ALA A 90 -2.73 2.74 -3.50
CA ALA A 90 -3.25 1.59 -2.77
C ALA A 90 -3.31 1.80 -1.24
N THR A 91 -2.40 2.61 -0.68
CA THR A 91 -2.34 2.93 0.75
C THR A 91 -3.56 3.67 1.29
N LEU A 92 -4.26 4.48 0.48
CA LEU A 92 -5.45 5.22 0.92
C LEU A 92 -6.76 4.49 0.60
N LYS A 93 -6.72 3.40 -0.17
CA LYS A 93 -7.93 2.58 -0.41
C LYS A 93 -8.28 1.91 0.92
N ARG A 94 -9.42 2.30 1.49
CA ARG A 94 -9.94 1.68 2.72
C ARG A 94 -10.02 0.17 2.50
N PRO A 95 -9.31 -0.67 3.27
CA PRO A 95 -9.51 -2.10 3.19
C PRO A 95 -10.94 -2.40 3.65
N GLU A 96 -11.71 -3.09 2.82
CA GLU A 96 -12.96 -3.72 3.24
C GLU A 96 -12.60 -4.78 4.28
N ARG A 97 -12.69 -4.39 5.55
CA ARG A 97 -12.59 -5.37 6.64
C ARG A 97 -13.82 -6.26 6.50
N PRO A 98 -13.68 -7.60 6.45
CA PRO A 98 -14.85 -8.45 6.49
C PRO A 98 -15.64 -8.10 7.75
N SER A 99 -16.91 -7.74 7.56
CA SER A 99 -17.86 -7.54 8.66
C SER A 99 -17.76 -8.77 9.56
N ARG A 100 -17.28 -8.59 10.79
CA ARG A 100 -17.30 -9.63 11.80
C ARG A 100 -18.77 -9.89 12.09
N ASN A 101 -19.34 -10.90 11.43
CA ASN A 101 -20.70 -11.34 11.66
C ASN A 101 -20.83 -11.67 13.15
N GLU A 102 -21.54 -10.81 13.88
CA GLU A 102 -21.89 -10.96 15.28
C GLU A 102 -22.97 -12.06 15.39
N GLN A 103 -22.55 -13.31 15.21
CA GLN A 103 -23.35 -14.46 15.63
C GLN A 103 -23.06 -14.72 17.11
N SER A 104 -23.68 -13.89 17.95
CA SER A 104 -23.82 -14.20 19.37
C SER A 104 -25.13 -14.98 19.54
N PRO A 105 -25.12 -16.29 19.87
CA PRO A 105 -26.35 -16.99 20.18
C PRO A 105 -26.84 -16.51 21.54
N LYS A 106 -27.93 -15.74 21.53
CA LYS A 106 -28.74 -15.45 22.72
C LYS A 106 -29.26 -16.79 23.28
N LYS A 107 -28.58 -17.37 24.26
CA LYS A 107 -29.19 -18.38 25.14
C LYS A 107 -30.16 -17.64 26.06
N GLY A 108 -31.44 -17.62 25.67
CA GLY A 108 -32.53 -17.17 26.52
C GLY A 108 -32.82 -18.20 27.60
N ASP A 109 -32.86 -17.71 28.83
CA ASP A 109 -33.45 -18.32 30.02
C ASP A 109 -34.90 -18.79 29.78
N ALA A 110 -35.20 -20.02 30.21
CA ALA A 110 -36.55 -20.44 30.59
C ALA A 110 -36.46 -21.73 31.43
N GLU A 111 -36.34 -21.53 32.74
CA GLU A 111 -36.67 -22.51 33.78
C GLU A 111 -38.19 -22.49 34.06
N SER A 112 -38.73 -23.59 34.61
CA SER A 112 -40.11 -23.84 35.12
C SER A 112 -41.07 -24.49 34.10
N ALA A 113 -41.76 -25.63 34.31
CA ALA A 113 -42.17 -26.36 35.53
C ALA A 113 -42.68 -27.80 35.14
N PRO A 114 -43.20 -28.64 36.08
CA PRO A 114 -43.26 -30.12 36.00
C PRO A 114 -44.55 -30.77 35.40
N GLN A 115 -44.50 -32.12 35.31
CA GLN A 115 -45.37 -33.17 34.67
C GLN A 115 -46.90 -33.14 34.98
N PRO A 116 -47.81 -33.89 34.25
CA PRO A 116 -48.02 -35.33 34.55
C PRO A 116 -48.58 -36.28 33.42
N VAL A 117 -48.21 -37.57 33.55
CA VAL A 117 -48.97 -38.86 33.46
C VAL A 117 -49.76 -39.35 32.20
N ALA A 118 -49.54 -40.65 31.93
CA ALA A 118 -50.35 -41.72 31.28
C ALA A 118 -50.55 -41.74 29.75
N VAL A 119 -50.08 -42.83 29.10
CA VAL A 119 -50.91 -43.78 28.31
C VAL A 119 -50.23 -45.17 28.32
N GLN A 120 -51.06 -46.22 28.44
CA GLN A 120 -50.77 -47.66 28.51
C GLN A 120 -50.38 -48.26 27.14
N GLU A 121 -49.58 -49.33 27.13
CA GLU A 121 -49.97 -50.69 26.73
C GLU A 121 -49.00 -51.72 27.32
#